data_AF-A0A7S1HHG8-F1
#
_entry.id   AF-A0A7S1HHG8-F1
#
_cell.length_a   1.000
_cell.length_b   1.000
_cell.length_c   1.000
_cell.angle_alpha   90.00
_cell.angle_beta   90.00
_cell.angle_gamma   90.00
#
_symmetry.space_group_name_H-M   'P 1'
#
loop_
_entity.id
_entity.type
_entity.pdbx_description
1 polymer ?
#
loop_
_entity_poly.entity_id
_entity_poly.type
_entity_poly.pdbx_seq_one_letter_code
_entity_poly.pdbx_strand_id
1 'polypeptide(L)'
;QRAGQPVKRIAALLLAAAVTAAQAGRPCDEKPLTARQIEQGLNLAQATARQLDASGAQVVLLARAGQDLSTYGLQWSHLGFAYKDPTAGTWRVLHKLNHCGTDHAALYRQGLGEFFLDRPHRYDAAFVVLR
;
A
#
# COMPACT_ATOMS: atom_id res chain seq x y z
N GLN A 1 -26.05 -44.37 28.96
CA GLN A 1 -24.92 -43.92 28.12
C GLN A 1 -24.90 -42.39 27.89
N ARG A 2 -25.14 -41.56 28.93
CA ARG A 2 -25.13 -40.07 28.83
C ARG A 2 -23.92 -39.42 29.53
N ALA A 3 -22.79 -40.13 29.63
CA ALA A 3 -21.61 -39.64 30.38
C ALA A 3 -20.66 -38.74 29.57
N GLY A 4 -20.84 -38.61 28.25
CA GLY A 4 -19.91 -37.87 27.37
C GLY A 4 -20.37 -36.48 26.89
N GLN A 5 -21.57 -36.02 27.29
CA GLN A 5 -22.14 -34.74 26.85
C GLN A 5 -21.56 -33.48 27.53
N PRO A 6 -21.28 -33.44 28.85
CA PRO A 6 -20.85 -32.21 29.50
C PRO A 6 -19.42 -31.83 29.10
N VAL A 7 -18.51 -32.82 29.00
CA VAL A 7 -17.11 -32.60 28.61
C VAL A 7 -17.00 -32.05 27.18
N LYS A 8 -17.81 -32.57 26.24
CA LYS A 8 -17.85 -32.06 24.85
C LYS A 8 -18.38 -30.63 24.76
N ARG A 9 -19.34 -30.25 25.61
CA ARG A 9 -19.89 -28.88 25.66
C ARG A 9 -18.91 -27.87 26.25
N ILE A 10 -18.17 -28.26 27.28
CA ILE A 10 -17.13 -27.43 27.89
C ILE A 10 -15.96 -27.22 26.91
N ALA A 11 -15.53 -28.27 26.22
CA ALA A 11 -14.47 -28.16 25.21
C ALA A 11 -14.87 -27.23 24.04
N ALA A 12 -16.13 -27.28 23.61
CA ALA A 12 -16.64 -26.39 22.57
C ALA A 12 -16.70 -24.91 23.01
N LEU A 13 -17.08 -24.64 24.26
CA LEU A 13 -17.08 -23.27 24.81
C LEU A 13 -15.66 -22.70 24.94
N LEU A 14 -14.69 -23.51 25.37
CA LEU A 14 -13.30 -23.10 25.47
C LEU A 14 -12.68 -22.82 24.09
N LEU A 15 -13.05 -23.57 23.06
CA LEU A 15 -12.57 -23.35 21.69
C LEU A 15 -13.19 -22.09 21.07
N ALA A 16 -14.45 -21.78 21.38
CA ALA A 16 -15.10 -20.54 20.95
C ALA A 16 -14.52 -19.29 21.67
N ALA A 17 -14.12 -19.43 22.94
CA ALA A 17 -13.47 -18.36 23.69
C ALA A 17 -12.01 -18.12 23.24
N ALA A 18 -11.39 -19.09 22.55
CA ALA A 18 -10.03 -18.98 22.02
C ALA A 18 -9.95 -18.34 20.62
N VAL A 19 -11.08 -17.92 20.03
CA VAL A 19 -11.08 -17.19 18.76
C VAL A 19 -10.67 -15.74 19.03
N THR A 20 -9.36 -15.52 19.18
CA THR A 20 -8.81 -14.16 19.10
C THR A 20 -9.06 -13.63 17.70
N ALA A 21 -9.63 -12.43 17.58
CA ALA A 21 -9.79 -11.78 16.28
C ALA A 21 -8.43 -11.73 15.59
N ALA A 22 -8.32 -12.39 14.43
CA ALA A 22 -7.13 -12.31 13.61
C ALA A 22 -6.90 -10.83 13.27
N GLN A 23 -5.89 -10.22 13.88
CA GLN A 23 -5.51 -8.86 13.55
C GLN A 23 -4.86 -8.90 12.17
N ALA A 24 -5.63 -8.50 11.17
CA ALA A 24 -5.10 -8.20 9.86
C ALA A 24 -4.31 -6.90 9.97
N GLY A 25 -3.16 -6.85 9.29
CA GLY A 25 -2.19 -5.75 9.41
C GLY A 25 -0.90 -6.24 10.03
N ARG A 26 0.16 -6.36 9.20
CA ARG A 26 1.51 -6.58 9.73
C ARG A 26 1.97 -5.31 10.45
N PRO A 27 2.88 -5.41 11.44
CA PRO A 27 3.49 -4.24 12.02
C PRO A 27 4.14 -3.42 10.91
N CYS A 28 3.62 -2.22 10.67
CA CYS A 28 4.30 -1.18 9.94
C CYS A 28 4.59 -0.04 10.89
N ASP A 29 5.77 0.54 10.71
CA ASP A 29 6.40 1.34 11.74
C ASP A 29 6.03 2.82 11.52
N GLU A 30 4.82 3.24 11.86
CA GLU A 30 4.33 4.58 11.56
C GLU A 30 5.13 5.65 12.33
N LYS A 31 6.05 6.30 11.62
CA LYS A 31 6.96 7.33 12.15
C LYS A 31 6.86 8.58 11.28
N PRO A 32 6.92 9.78 11.87
CA PRO A 32 7.04 11.00 11.10
C PRO A 32 8.21 10.95 10.13
N LEU A 33 8.01 11.47 8.91
CA LEU A 33 9.07 11.60 7.93
C LEU A 33 10.10 12.63 8.39
N THR A 34 11.37 12.34 8.15
CA THR A 34 12.43 13.35 8.22
C THR A 34 12.35 14.32 7.03
N ALA A 35 12.91 15.52 7.17
CA ALA A 35 13.00 16.48 6.07
C ALA A 35 13.67 15.89 4.82
N ARG A 36 14.73 15.08 5.00
CA ARG A 36 15.41 14.41 3.89
C ARG A 36 14.50 13.40 3.18
N GLN A 37 13.71 12.63 3.92
CA GLN A 37 12.78 11.69 3.32
C GLN A 37 11.66 12.40 2.55
N ILE A 38 11.21 13.56 3.03
CA ILE A 38 10.25 14.42 2.32
C ILE A 38 10.87 14.92 1.02
N GLU A 39 12.09 15.46 1.08
CA GLU A 39 12.83 15.95 -0.09
C GLU A 39 12.98 14.86 -1.16
N GLN A 40 13.45 13.67 -0.78
CA GLN A 40 13.64 12.55 -1.70
C GLN A 40 12.31 12.08 -2.33
N GLY A 41 11.23 12.02 -1.53
CA GLY A 41 9.92 11.62 -2.00
C GLY A 41 9.33 12.61 -3.00
N LEU A 42 9.44 13.91 -2.70
CA LEU A 42 8.98 14.97 -3.59
C LEU A 42 9.82 15.10 -4.87
N ASN A 43 11.13 14.89 -4.78
CA ASN A 43 12.01 14.83 -5.96
C ASN A 43 11.63 13.66 -6.88
N LEU A 44 11.35 12.48 -6.32
CA LEU A 44 10.87 11.32 -7.07
C LEU A 44 9.49 11.58 -7.69
N ALA A 45 8.57 12.21 -6.95
CA ALA A 45 7.26 12.60 -7.46
C ALA A 45 7.38 13.54 -8.67
N GLN A 46 8.23 14.55 -8.58
CA GLN A 46 8.46 15.52 -9.64
C GLN A 46 9.11 14.88 -10.87
N ALA A 47 10.12 14.01 -10.67
CA ALA A 47 10.75 13.27 -11.75
C ALA A 47 9.76 12.33 -12.45
N THR A 48 8.91 11.64 -11.68
CA THR A 48 7.86 10.78 -12.20
C THR A 48 6.86 11.59 -13.02
N ALA A 49 6.36 12.72 -12.52
CA ALA A 49 5.43 13.59 -13.25
C ALA A 49 5.98 13.97 -14.64
N ARG A 50 7.25 14.40 -14.71
CA ARG A 50 7.92 14.73 -15.98
C ARG A 50 7.96 13.55 -16.95
N GLN A 51 8.26 12.34 -16.46
CA GLN A 51 8.31 11.14 -17.30
C GLN A 51 6.91 10.72 -17.78
N LEU A 52 5.90 10.83 -16.92
CA LEU A 52 4.52 10.56 -17.31
C LEU A 52 4.01 11.57 -18.34
N ASP A 53 4.33 12.85 -18.18
CA ASP A 53 4.01 13.89 -19.17
C ASP A 53 4.69 13.61 -20.52
N ALA A 54 5.98 13.26 -20.51
CA ALA A 54 6.74 12.92 -21.71
C ALA A 54 6.21 11.65 -22.42
N SER A 55 5.55 10.75 -21.68
CA SER A 55 4.97 9.54 -22.27
C SER A 55 3.76 9.80 -23.18
N GLY A 56 3.11 10.96 -23.04
CA GLY A 56 1.86 11.29 -23.74
C GLY A 56 0.65 10.45 -23.32
N ALA A 57 0.81 9.51 -22.38
CA ALA A 57 -0.27 8.65 -21.91
C ALA A 57 -1.28 9.44 -21.07
N GLN A 58 -2.52 8.94 -21.03
CA GLN A 58 -3.55 9.43 -20.10
C GLN A 58 -3.65 8.57 -18.84
N VAL A 59 -3.28 7.29 -18.93
CA VAL A 59 -3.27 6.34 -17.82
C VAL A 59 -2.05 5.43 -17.94
N VAL A 60 -1.40 5.17 -16.82
CA VAL A 60 -0.30 4.21 -16.69
C VAL A 60 -0.51 3.34 -15.46
N LEU A 61 0.10 2.15 -15.46
CA LEU A 61 0.34 1.42 -14.22
C LEU A 61 1.67 1.93 -13.63
N LEU A 62 1.60 2.51 -12.44
CA LEU A 62 2.72 3.08 -11.70
C LEU A 62 3.11 2.16 -10.54
N ALA A 63 4.41 2.00 -10.31
CA ALA A 63 5.00 1.18 -9.28
C ALA A 63 5.97 2.00 -8.40
N ARG A 64 6.06 1.65 -7.12
CA ARG A 64 7.10 2.14 -6.19
C ARG A 64 7.73 1.02 -5.37
N ALA A 65 8.99 1.21 -4.97
CA ALA A 65 9.72 0.30 -4.08
C ALA A 65 9.47 0.64 -2.59
N GLY A 66 8.26 0.34 -2.12
CA GLY A 66 7.82 0.63 -0.75
C GLY A 66 8.49 -0.22 0.34
N GLN A 67 8.54 -1.54 0.12
CA GLN A 67 9.11 -2.53 1.02
C GLN A 67 10.26 -3.27 0.33
N ASP A 68 11.20 -3.78 1.12
CA ASP A 68 12.19 -4.72 0.59
C ASP A 68 11.53 -6.08 0.35
N LEU A 69 11.44 -6.46 -0.93
CA LEU A 69 10.94 -7.75 -1.38
C LEU A 69 12.04 -8.59 -2.06
N SER A 70 13.31 -8.25 -1.82
CA SER A 70 14.47 -8.91 -2.44
C SER A 70 14.52 -10.41 -2.17
N THR A 71 14.11 -10.87 -0.98
CA THR A 71 13.96 -12.29 -0.64
C THR A 71 13.01 -13.06 -1.59
N TYR A 72 12.08 -12.34 -2.22
CA TYR A 72 11.13 -12.90 -3.19
C TYR A 72 11.51 -12.61 -4.65
N GLY A 73 12.67 -11.99 -4.90
CA GLY A 73 13.08 -11.58 -6.25
C GLY A 73 12.22 -10.46 -6.86
N LEU A 74 11.45 -9.73 -6.04
CA LEU A 74 10.57 -8.65 -6.51
C LEU A 74 11.17 -7.28 -6.20
N GLN A 75 11.03 -6.35 -7.15
CA GLN A 75 11.55 -4.98 -7.03
C GLN A 75 10.50 -3.96 -6.55
N TRP A 76 9.23 -4.23 -6.83
CA TRP A 76 8.12 -3.31 -6.62
C TRP A 76 7.13 -3.90 -5.63
N SER A 77 6.81 -3.16 -4.57
CA SER A 77 5.95 -3.64 -3.51
C SER A 77 4.56 -3.01 -3.53
N HIS A 78 4.37 -1.94 -4.29
CA HIS A 78 3.12 -1.19 -4.31
C HIS A 78 2.87 -0.65 -5.73
N LEU A 79 1.62 -0.79 -6.17
CA LEU A 79 1.16 -0.41 -7.50
C LEU A 79 -0.05 0.52 -7.41
N GLY A 80 -0.23 1.36 -8.41
CA GLY A 80 -1.41 2.20 -8.60
C GLY A 80 -1.63 2.55 -10.05
N PHE A 81 -2.85 2.95 -10.40
CA PHE A 81 -3.14 3.55 -11.70
C PHE A 81 -2.90 5.05 -11.60
N ALA A 82 -1.87 5.55 -12.27
CA ALA A 82 -1.67 6.98 -12.42
C ALA A 82 -2.42 7.47 -13.66
N TYR A 83 -3.33 8.41 -13.48
CA TYR A 83 -4.13 9.00 -14.55
C TYR A 83 -4.01 10.51 -14.54
N LYS A 84 -4.03 11.11 -15.74
CA LYS A 84 -4.03 12.56 -15.89
C LYS A 84 -5.44 13.07 -15.70
N ASP A 85 -5.65 13.91 -14.70
CA ASP A 85 -6.94 14.53 -14.44
C ASP A 85 -7.28 15.47 -15.62
N PRO A 86 -8.41 15.26 -16.32
CA PRO A 86 -8.74 16.03 -17.52
C PRO A 86 -9.13 17.48 -17.23
N THR A 87 -9.50 17.80 -15.99
CA THR A 87 -9.91 19.14 -15.56
C THR A 87 -8.74 19.92 -15.00
N ALA A 88 -7.98 19.31 -14.10
CA ALA A 88 -6.86 19.96 -13.41
C ALA A 88 -5.52 19.82 -14.16
N GLY A 89 -5.41 18.90 -15.12
CA GLY A 89 -4.17 18.60 -15.84
C GLY A 89 -3.08 17.95 -14.98
N THR A 90 -3.38 17.60 -13.73
CA THR A 90 -2.44 17.02 -12.76
C THR A 90 -2.55 15.50 -12.72
N TRP A 91 -1.46 14.83 -12.33
CA TRP A 91 -1.47 13.38 -12.14
C TRP A 91 -2.08 12.99 -10.80
N ARG A 92 -3.02 12.04 -10.86
CA ARG A 92 -3.62 11.40 -9.69
C ARG A 92 -3.31 9.91 -9.73
N VAL A 93 -3.08 9.32 -8.56
CA VAL A 93 -2.79 7.89 -8.40
C VAL A 93 -3.97 7.25 -7.66
N LEU A 94 -4.65 6.33 -8.34
CA LEU A 94 -5.65 5.44 -7.75
C LEU A 94 -4.95 4.17 -7.26
N HIS A 95 -4.97 3.91 -5.95
CA HIS A 95 -4.27 2.78 -5.36
C HIS A 95 -4.92 2.30 -4.06
N LYS A 96 -4.66 1.04 -3.68
CA LYS A 96 -5.11 0.46 -2.41
C LYS A 96 -4.06 0.72 -1.34
N LEU A 97 -4.46 1.37 -0.25
CA LEU A 97 -3.60 1.59 0.92
C LEU A 97 -4.18 0.87 2.14
N ASN A 98 -3.30 0.30 2.94
CA ASN A 98 -3.61 -0.30 4.23
C ASN A 98 -3.09 0.65 5.33
N HIS A 99 -3.92 0.96 6.33
CA HIS A 99 -3.52 1.82 7.44
C HIS A 99 -2.75 1.04 8.49
N CYS A 100 -1.62 1.58 8.92
CA CYS A 100 -0.79 0.94 9.92
C CYS A 100 -1.51 0.74 11.24
N GLY A 101 -1.26 -0.41 11.88
CA GLY A 101 -1.87 -0.74 13.17
C GLY A 101 -3.38 -1.01 13.13
N THR A 102 -3.98 -1.12 11.94
CA THR A 102 -5.42 -1.40 11.78
C THR A 102 -5.66 -2.50 10.74
N ASP A 103 -6.88 -3.05 10.73
CA ASP A 103 -7.40 -3.91 9.66
C ASP A 103 -8.01 -3.11 8.49
N HIS A 104 -7.94 -1.78 8.55
CA HIS A 104 -8.59 -0.90 7.60
C HIS A 104 -7.76 -0.69 6.35
N ALA A 105 -8.40 -0.84 5.19
CA ALA A 105 -7.80 -0.57 3.90
C ALA A 105 -8.82 -0.07 2.89
N ALA A 106 -8.47 0.95 2.11
CA ALA A 106 -9.38 1.55 1.14
C ALA A 106 -8.65 1.91 -0.17
N LEU A 107 -9.45 2.22 -1.20
CA LEU A 107 -8.94 2.83 -2.42
C LEU A 107 -8.82 4.34 -2.22
N TYR A 108 -7.63 4.86 -2.50
CA TYR A 108 -7.30 6.27 -2.41
C TYR A 108 -7.07 6.83 -3.79
N ARG A 109 -7.50 8.09 -3.98
CA ARG A 109 -7.06 8.94 -5.09
C ARG A 109 -6.17 10.01 -4.49
N GLN A 110 -4.89 9.95 -4.79
CA GLN A 110 -3.86 10.79 -4.19
C GLN A 110 -2.99 11.45 -5.29
N GLY A 111 -2.22 12.48 -4.94
CA GLY A 111 -1.20 13.00 -5.84
C GLY A 111 0.03 12.10 -5.86
N LEU A 112 0.96 12.39 -6.78
CA LEU A 112 2.25 11.71 -6.81
C LEU A 112 3.07 11.96 -5.53
N GLY A 113 2.92 13.14 -4.91
CA GLY A 113 3.60 13.47 -3.65
C GLY A 113 3.18 12.50 -2.54
N GLU A 114 1.89 12.40 -2.26
CA GLU A 114 1.35 11.50 -1.25
C GLU A 114 1.69 10.04 -1.56
N PHE A 115 1.68 9.66 -2.85
CA PHE A 115 2.10 8.32 -3.27
C PHE A 115 3.59 8.03 -3.00
N PHE A 116 4.49 9.00 -3.05
CA PHE A 116 5.92 8.77 -2.77
C PHE A 116 6.36 9.15 -1.35
N LEU A 117 5.51 9.82 -0.58
CA LEU A 117 5.74 10.18 0.82
C LEU A 117 5.34 9.08 1.80
N ASP A 118 4.99 7.89 1.32
CA ASP A 118 4.68 6.73 2.16
C ASP A 118 5.91 5.83 2.41
N ARG A 119 7.02 6.48 2.81
CA ARG A 119 8.29 5.86 3.26
C ARG A 119 8.82 4.72 2.38
N PRO A 120 9.17 4.99 1.11
CA PRO A 120 9.78 3.97 0.27
C PRO A 120 11.08 3.41 0.87
N HIS A 121 11.23 2.08 0.86
CA HIS A 121 12.52 1.43 1.14
C HIS A 121 13.61 1.94 0.18
N ARG A 122 13.23 2.18 -1.08
CA ARG A 122 14.10 2.78 -2.10
C ARG A 122 13.31 3.83 -2.87
N TYR A 123 13.94 4.96 -3.14
CA TYR A 123 13.34 6.08 -3.88
C TYR A 123 13.35 5.84 -5.39
N ASP A 124 12.75 4.73 -5.80
CA ASP A 124 12.63 4.30 -7.19
C ASP A 124 11.17 4.12 -7.58
N ALA A 125 10.89 4.42 -8.84
CA ALA A 125 9.60 4.21 -9.47
C ALA A 125 9.77 3.58 -10.85
N ALA A 126 8.75 2.87 -11.30
CA ALA A 126 8.63 2.40 -12.67
C ALA A 126 7.19 2.56 -13.12
N PHE A 127 6.97 2.67 -14.43
CA PHE A 127 5.63 2.66 -14.98
C PHE A 127 5.59 1.94 -16.32
N VAL A 128 4.40 1.47 -16.68
CA VAL A 128 4.09 0.99 -18.02
C VAL A 128 2.84 1.70 -18.53
N VAL A 129 2.89 2.11 -19.80
CA VAL A 129 1.73 2.69 -20.48
C VAL A 129 0.72 1.57 -20.74
N LEU A 130 -0.52 1.78 -20.31
CA LEU A 130 -1.61 0.86 -20.59
C LEU A 130 -2.16 1.20 -21.98
N ARG A 131 -2.28 0.18 -22.85
CA ARG A 131 -2.85 0.29 -24.19
C ARG A 131 -4.29 -0.18 -24.19
#